data_AF-A0A8T3QEC9-F1
#
_entry.id   AF-A0A8T3QEC9-F1
#
_cell.length_a   1.000
_cell.length_b   1.000
_cell.length_c   1.000
_cell.angle_alpha   90.00
_cell.angle_beta   90.00
_cell.angle_gamma   90.00
#
_symmetry.space_group_name_H-M   'P 1'
#
loop_
_entity.id
_entity.type
_entity.pdbx_description
1 polymer ?
#
loop_
_entity_poly.entity_id
_entity_poly.type
_entity_poly.pdbx_seq_one_letter_code
_entity_poly.pdbx_strand_id
1 'polypeptide(L)'
;MTAPVEPALRPHRLDPWRAALARLSRGLLIYGLFGLVVAALGLGALLYVSGRVTNLGQRVSTEVRSLIATIDQTATVLDDAASSAESITVTLERTPPTVRQAAATVTNLQANLRTTEAQLASIIVLGSQPLANVASLFGQMASDMDGLDTRLGLIATDLEANRAVLLENAGSLRALGRRLDAIADDLRTGLIQDSLTDIGIVLMVMAVVLVGWAGLPAIGALGLGFWLRHELRRKGRAAVPEAGRWDAPDGAPGE
;
A
#
# COMPACT_ATOMS: atom_id res chain seq x y z
N MET A 1 16.97 -24.23 -104.55
CA MET A 1 15.65 -24.32 -103.87
C MET A 1 15.90 -24.67 -102.42
N THR A 2 16.08 -23.65 -101.59
CA THR A 2 16.36 -23.75 -100.16
C THR A 2 15.12 -23.26 -99.42
N ALA A 3 14.44 -24.15 -98.71
CA ALA A 3 13.26 -23.80 -97.91
C ALA A 3 13.67 -22.93 -96.71
N PRO A 4 12.91 -21.87 -96.37
CA PRO A 4 13.19 -21.06 -95.19
C PRO A 4 12.91 -21.88 -93.93
N VAL A 5 13.94 -22.04 -93.10
CA VAL A 5 13.85 -22.62 -91.75
C VAL A 5 13.16 -21.59 -90.87
N GLU A 6 11.88 -21.83 -90.58
CA GLU A 6 11.09 -21.03 -89.66
C GLU A 6 11.67 -21.19 -88.25
N PRO A 7 12.19 -20.14 -87.60
CA PRO A 7 12.75 -20.25 -86.27
C PRO A 7 11.61 -20.53 -85.29
N ALA A 8 11.52 -21.78 -84.85
CA ALA A 8 10.64 -22.20 -83.77
C ALA A 8 10.88 -21.30 -82.56
N LEU A 9 9.96 -20.35 -82.35
CA LEU A 9 9.89 -19.47 -81.20
C LEU A 9 9.77 -20.36 -79.96
N ARG A 10 10.91 -20.60 -79.31
CA ARG A 10 10.97 -21.39 -78.08
C ARG A 10 10.04 -20.73 -77.07
N PRO A 11 8.99 -21.42 -76.59
CA PRO A 11 8.10 -20.85 -75.58
C PRO A 11 8.94 -20.42 -74.38
N HIS A 12 8.83 -19.13 -74.08
CA HIS A 12 9.66 -18.41 -73.13
C HIS A 12 9.63 -19.05 -71.73
N ARG A 13 10.82 -19.17 -71.13
CA ARG A 13 11.16 -19.60 -69.75
C ARG A 13 10.51 -18.74 -68.63
N LEU A 14 9.23 -18.43 -68.68
CA LEU A 14 8.54 -17.61 -67.67
C LEU A 14 7.92 -18.43 -66.52
N ASP A 15 7.94 -19.76 -66.61
CA ASP A 15 7.38 -20.65 -65.58
C ASP A 15 8.11 -20.65 -64.22
N PRO A 16 9.46 -20.57 -64.10
CA PRO A 16 10.11 -20.67 -62.79
C PRO A 16 9.79 -19.48 -61.87
N TRP A 17 9.60 -18.29 -62.44
CA TRP A 17 9.25 -17.09 -61.68
C TRP A 17 7.84 -17.16 -61.08
N ARG A 18 6.87 -17.72 -61.82
CA ARG A 18 5.49 -17.88 -61.33
C ARG A 18 5.44 -18.84 -60.14
N ALA A 19 6.19 -19.94 -60.20
CA ALA A 19 6.30 -20.89 -59.10
C ALA A 19 6.97 -20.27 -57.86
N ALA A 20 8.02 -19.46 -58.05
CA ALA A 20 8.68 -18.75 -56.96
C ALA A 20 7.77 -17.72 -56.28
N LEU A 21 7.05 -16.89 -57.05
CA LEU A 21 6.09 -15.92 -56.50
C LEU A 21 4.96 -16.60 -55.73
N ALA A 22 4.45 -17.74 -56.21
CA ALA A 22 3.41 -18.50 -55.52
C ALA A 22 3.89 -19.04 -54.16
N ARG A 23 5.14 -19.51 -54.06
CA ARG A 23 5.73 -19.95 -52.79
C ARG A 23 5.98 -18.78 -51.84
N LEU A 24 6.48 -17.65 -52.34
CA LEU A 24 6.68 -16.44 -51.55
C LEU A 24 5.36 -15.91 -50.97
N SER A 25 4.31 -15.82 -51.81
CA SER A 25 2.98 -15.39 -51.38
C SER A 25 2.41 -16.29 -50.29
N ARG A 26 2.58 -17.61 -50.41
CA ARG A 26 2.12 -18.57 -49.40
C ARG A 26 2.91 -18.46 -48.09
N GLY A 27 4.22 -18.26 -48.16
CA GLY A 27 5.06 -17.99 -47.00
C GLY A 27 4.66 -16.71 -46.27
N LEU A 28 4.39 -15.64 -47.03
CA LEU A 28 3.98 -14.35 -46.47
C LEU A 28 2.60 -14.41 -45.80
N LEU A 29 1.65 -15.17 -46.36
CA LEU A 29 0.33 -15.40 -45.76
C LEU A 29 0.42 -16.21 -44.45
N ILE A 30 1.24 -17.25 -44.40
CA ILE A 30 1.44 -18.05 -43.17
C ILE A 30 2.09 -17.18 -42.09
N TYR A 31 3.12 -16.40 -42.46
CA TYR A 31 3.77 -15.47 -41.54
C TYR A 31 2.80 -14.40 -41.02
N GLY A 32 2.00 -13.80 -41.90
CA GLY A 32 0.98 -12.81 -41.53
C GLY A 32 -0.11 -13.40 -40.63
N LEU A 33 -0.57 -14.62 -40.89
CA LEU A 33 -1.53 -15.33 -40.04
C LEU A 33 -0.94 -15.60 -38.65
N PHE A 34 0.31 -16.06 -38.57
CA PHE A 34 0.99 -16.31 -37.31
C PHE A 34 1.15 -15.00 -36.52
N GLY A 35 1.55 -13.91 -37.18
CA GLY A 35 1.61 -12.58 -36.58
C GLY A 35 0.26 -12.10 -36.04
N LEU A 36 -0.84 -12.37 -36.77
CA LEU A 36 -2.19 -12.00 -36.34
C LEU A 36 -2.66 -12.84 -35.14
N VAL A 37 -2.34 -14.13 -35.09
CA VAL A 37 -2.63 -14.98 -33.92
C VAL A 37 -1.85 -14.48 -32.70
N VAL A 38 -0.56 -14.17 -32.86
CA VAL A 38 0.26 -13.61 -31.78
C VAL A 38 -0.28 -12.25 -31.32
N ALA A 39 -0.71 -11.39 -32.24
CA ALA A 39 -1.32 -10.10 -31.91
C ALA A 39 -2.66 -10.26 -31.17
N ALA A 40 -3.51 -11.20 -31.61
CA ALA A 40 -4.78 -11.50 -30.94
C ALA A 40 -4.57 -12.07 -29.53
N LEU A 41 -3.59 -12.95 -29.34
CA LEU A 41 -3.19 -13.45 -28.03
C LEU A 41 -2.63 -12.34 -27.14
N GLY A 42 -1.80 -11.46 -27.71
CA GLY A 42 -1.27 -10.29 -27.01
C GLY A 42 -2.39 -9.35 -26.55
N LEU A 43 -3.37 -9.08 -27.41
CA LEU A 43 -4.55 -8.27 -27.07
C LEU A 43 -5.38 -8.94 -25.95
N GLY A 44 -5.64 -10.25 -26.06
CA GLY A 44 -6.35 -11.01 -25.04
C GLY A 44 -5.64 -10.98 -23.68
N ALA A 45 -4.31 -11.15 -23.68
CA ALA A 45 -3.50 -11.03 -22.47
C ALA A 45 -3.56 -9.62 -21.88
N LEU A 46 -3.54 -8.57 -22.72
CA LEU A 46 -3.62 -7.18 -22.28
C LEU A 46 -4.97 -6.86 -21.63
N LEU A 47 -6.08 -7.34 -22.22
CA LEU A 47 -7.41 -7.21 -21.63
C LEU A 47 -7.52 -7.95 -20.29
N TYR A 48 -6.96 -9.16 -20.20
CA TYR A 48 -6.94 -9.93 -18.95
C TYR A 48 -6.13 -9.23 -17.84
N VAL A 49 -4.94 -8.72 -18.16
CA VAL A 49 -4.10 -7.97 -17.22
C VAL A 49 -4.78 -6.69 -16.79
N SER A 50 -5.38 -5.93 -17.72
CA SER A 50 -6.13 -4.71 -17.40
C SER A 50 -7.26 -4.97 -16.41
N GLY A 51 -8.06 -6.01 -16.62
CA GLY A 51 -9.11 -6.40 -15.66
C GLY A 51 -8.53 -6.77 -14.28
N ARG A 52 -7.39 -7.47 -14.25
CA ARG A 52 -6.73 -7.85 -12.99
C ARG A 52 -6.14 -6.65 -12.26
N VAL A 53 -5.57 -5.69 -12.97
CA VAL A 53 -5.01 -4.44 -12.41
C VAL A 53 -6.12 -3.61 -11.76
N THR A 54 -7.27 -3.47 -12.41
CA THR A 54 -8.43 -2.75 -11.83
C THR A 54 -8.91 -3.40 -10.54
N ASN A 55 -9.06 -4.74 -10.53
CA ASN A 55 -9.46 -5.48 -9.32
C ASN A 55 -8.41 -5.35 -8.20
N LEU A 56 -7.12 -5.35 -8.54
CA LEU A 56 -6.04 -5.15 -7.58
C LEU A 56 -6.10 -3.73 -6.98
N GLY A 57 -6.31 -2.71 -7.82
CA GLY A 57 -6.45 -1.33 -7.38
C GLY A 57 -7.61 -1.13 -6.41
N GLN A 58 -8.77 -1.76 -6.67
CA GLN A 58 -9.91 -1.72 -5.75
C GLN A 58 -9.60 -2.38 -4.40
N ARG A 59 -8.93 -3.54 -4.39
CA ARG A 59 -8.53 -4.24 -3.16
C ARG A 59 -7.54 -3.40 -2.36
N VAL A 60 -6.49 -2.89 -3.00
CA VAL A 60 -5.50 -2.01 -2.37
C VAL A 60 -6.17 -0.77 -1.79
N SER A 61 -7.10 -0.12 -2.52
CA SER A 61 -7.82 1.05 -2.00
C SER A 61 -8.67 0.73 -0.76
N THR A 62 -9.26 -0.47 -0.70
CA THR A 62 -10.05 -0.91 0.45
C THR A 62 -9.16 -1.20 1.65
N GLU A 63 -8.03 -1.86 1.43
CA GLU A 63 -7.04 -2.17 2.46
C GLU A 63 -6.39 -0.89 3.02
N VAL A 64 -6.04 0.07 2.17
CA VAL A 64 -5.53 1.39 2.57
C VAL A 64 -6.56 2.14 3.41
N ARG A 65 -7.84 2.15 3.03
CA ARG A 65 -8.89 2.77 3.87
C ARG A 65 -9.03 2.09 5.23
N SER A 66 -8.94 0.77 5.27
CA SER A 66 -8.97 0.01 6.53
C SER A 66 -7.75 0.33 7.41
N LEU A 67 -6.58 0.48 6.80
CA LEU A 67 -5.35 0.87 7.49
C LEU A 67 -5.47 2.29 8.05
N ILE A 68 -5.94 3.26 7.25
CA ILE A 68 -6.20 4.63 7.70
C ILE A 68 -7.15 4.63 8.90
N ALA A 69 -8.27 3.90 8.84
CA ALA A 69 -9.20 3.81 9.96
C ALA A 69 -8.57 3.23 11.23
N THR A 70 -7.68 2.25 11.09
CA THR A 70 -6.94 1.66 12.22
C THR A 70 -5.94 2.65 12.81
N ILE A 71 -5.27 3.43 11.96
CA ILE A 71 -4.33 4.49 12.37
C ILE A 71 -5.08 5.60 13.11
N ASP A 72 -6.18 6.11 12.57
CA ASP A 72 -7.04 7.14 13.19
C ASP A 72 -7.55 6.67 14.57
N GLN A 73 -7.99 5.42 14.67
CA GLN A 73 -8.41 4.83 15.95
C GLN A 73 -7.25 4.73 16.94
N THR A 74 -6.05 4.35 16.48
CA THR A 74 -4.86 4.27 17.32
C THR A 74 -4.42 5.66 17.80
N ALA A 75 -4.45 6.66 16.93
CA ALA A 75 -4.14 8.05 17.29
C ALA A 75 -5.11 8.58 18.36
N THR A 76 -6.40 8.29 18.21
CA THR A 76 -7.44 8.64 19.21
C THR A 76 -7.14 7.97 20.56
N VAL A 77 -6.84 6.67 20.57
CA VAL A 77 -6.50 5.93 21.80
C VAL A 77 -5.24 6.50 22.48
N LEU A 78 -4.24 6.93 21.70
CA LEU A 78 -3.04 7.56 22.23
C LEU A 78 -3.32 8.94 22.84
N ASP A 79 -4.21 9.73 22.24
CA ASP A 79 -4.61 11.02 22.79
C ASP A 79 -5.45 10.88 24.07
N ASP A 80 -6.36 9.90 24.10
CA ASP A 80 -7.12 9.52 25.30
C ASP A 80 -6.19 9.05 26.43
N ALA A 81 -5.18 8.25 26.10
CA ALA A 81 -4.17 7.79 27.05
C ALA A 81 -3.33 8.95 27.59
N ALA A 82 -2.94 9.90 26.73
CA ALA A 82 -2.23 11.10 27.16
C ALA A 82 -3.09 11.98 28.08
N SER A 83 -4.36 12.19 27.73
CA SER A 83 -5.32 12.94 28.56
C SER A 83 -5.59 12.26 29.90
N SER A 84 -5.64 10.93 29.92
CA SER A 84 -5.73 10.14 31.16
C SER A 84 -4.49 10.34 32.04
N ALA A 85 -3.29 10.30 31.46
CA ALA A 85 -2.04 10.54 32.18
C ALA A 85 -1.96 11.97 32.76
N GLU A 86 -2.49 12.97 32.06
CA GLU A 86 -2.62 14.33 32.60
C GLU A 86 -3.60 14.41 33.78
N SER A 87 -4.74 13.71 33.71
CA SER A 87 -5.69 13.69 34.82
C SER A 87 -5.09 13.07 36.10
N ILE A 88 -4.26 12.02 35.94
CA ILE A 88 -3.51 11.41 37.03
C ILE A 88 -2.48 12.41 37.57
N THR A 89 -1.83 13.17 36.69
CA THR A 89 -0.88 14.21 37.07
C THR A 89 -1.54 15.29 37.95
N VAL A 90 -2.76 15.73 37.63
CA VAL A 90 -3.51 16.68 38.47
C VAL A 90 -3.83 16.09 39.84
N THR A 91 -4.11 14.79 39.92
CA THR A 91 -4.31 14.10 41.20
C THR A 91 -2.99 14.06 41.99
N LEU A 92 -1.89 13.69 41.33
CA LEU A 92 -0.55 13.66 41.91
C LEU A 92 -0.01 15.05 42.29
N GLU A 93 -0.56 16.13 41.76
CA GLU A 93 -0.23 17.49 42.20
C GLU A 93 -0.75 17.78 43.61
N ARG A 94 -1.89 17.19 43.98
CA ARG A 94 -2.57 17.42 45.26
C ARG A 94 -2.09 16.48 46.38
N THR A 95 -1.51 15.34 46.02
CA THR A 95 -1.08 14.32 46.99
C THR A 95 0.16 14.74 47.81
N PRO A 96 1.28 15.24 47.24
CA PRO A 96 2.47 15.61 48.00
C PRO A 96 2.22 16.67 49.08
N PRO A 97 1.45 17.76 48.84
CA PRO A 97 1.08 18.70 49.88
C PRO A 97 0.31 18.03 51.03
N THR A 98 -0.61 17.12 50.71
CA THR A 98 -1.40 16.37 51.71
C THR A 98 -0.50 15.44 52.54
N VAL A 99 0.45 14.76 51.90
CA VAL A 99 1.43 13.89 52.56
C VAL A 99 2.36 14.70 53.47
N ARG A 100 2.84 15.87 53.01
CA ARG A 100 3.65 16.78 53.83
C ARG A 100 2.87 17.34 55.02
N GLN A 101 1.58 17.65 54.84
CA GLN A 101 0.72 18.09 55.93
C GLN A 101 0.49 16.97 56.96
N ALA A 102 0.32 15.72 56.51
CA ALA A 102 0.25 14.56 57.39
C ALA A 102 1.57 14.38 58.16
N ALA A 103 2.72 14.52 57.49
CA ALA A 103 4.05 14.45 58.11
C ALA A 103 4.22 15.53 59.20
N ALA A 104 3.86 16.78 58.92
CA ALA A 104 3.86 17.85 59.92
C ALA A 104 2.92 17.56 61.11
N THR A 105 1.78 16.92 60.87
CA THR A 105 0.84 16.51 61.93
C THR A 105 1.45 15.42 62.81
N VAL A 106 2.12 14.43 62.21
CA VAL A 106 2.86 13.37 62.91
C VAL A 106 3.97 13.96 63.78
N THR A 107 4.74 14.91 63.25
CA THR A 107 5.81 15.60 64.00
C THR A 107 5.25 16.40 65.19
N ASN A 108 4.14 17.13 65.00
CA ASN A 108 3.47 17.83 66.10
C ASN A 108 2.92 16.87 67.15
N LEU A 109 2.34 15.75 66.74
CA LEU A 109 1.85 14.73 67.66
C LEU A 109 3.01 14.09 68.45
N GLN A 110 4.12 13.75 67.78
CA GLN A 110 5.33 13.25 68.43
C GLN A 110 5.84 14.22 69.51
N ALA A 111 5.90 15.52 69.21
CA ALA A 111 6.30 16.55 70.16
C ALA A 111 5.34 16.66 71.36
N ASN A 112 4.02 16.57 71.11
CA ASN A 112 3.00 16.58 72.17
C ASN A 112 3.07 15.32 73.05
N LEU A 113 3.34 14.15 72.47
CA LEU A 113 3.51 12.89 73.21
C LEU A 113 4.76 12.95 74.11
N ARG A 114 5.89 13.44 73.60
CA ARG A 114 7.11 13.65 74.43
C ARG A 114 6.89 14.66 75.54
N THR A 115 6.15 15.74 75.27
CA THR A 115 5.80 16.73 76.29
C THR A 115 4.92 16.12 77.37
N THR A 116 3.94 15.30 76.98
CA THR A 116 3.03 14.60 77.91
C THR A 116 3.76 13.55 78.74
N GLU A 117 4.66 12.78 78.13
CA GLU A 117 5.58 11.86 78.81
C GLU A 117 6.35 12.58 79.92
N ALA A 118 7.01 13.71 79.58
CA ALA A 118 7.80 14.48 80.54
C ALA A 118 6.94 15.04 81.69
N GLN A 119 5.73 15.52 81.39
CA GLN A 119 4.79 15.99 82.41
C GLN A 119 4.34 14.87 83.34
N LEU A 120 3.96 13.69 82.82
CA LEU A 120 3.54 12.55 83.61
C LEU A 120 4.67 11.98 84.48
N ALA A 121 5.89 11.92 83.94
CA ALA A 121 7.08 11.46 84.66
C ALA A 121 7.45 12.39 85.85
N SER A 122 7.05 13.66 85.79
CA SER A 122 7.31 14.64 86.85
C SER A 122 6.37 14.52 88.07
N ILE A 123 5.26 13.78 87.96
CA ILE A 123 4.28 13.63 89.03
C ILE A 123 4.76 12.58 90.04
N ILE A 124 5.22 13.06 91.20
CA ILE A 124 5.63 12.22 92.34
C ILE A 124 4.59 12.37 93.44
N VAL A 125 3.97 11.26 93.85
CA VAL A 125 3.02 11.22 94.97
C VAL A 125 3.59 10.33 96.06
N LEU A 126 3.91 10.93 97.21
CA LEU A 126 4.40 10.21 98.40
C LEU A 126 5.63 9.32 98.12
N GLY A 127 6.52 9.77 97.23
CA GLY A 127 7.75 9.03 96.86
C GLY A 127 7.54 7.90 95.83
N SER A 128 6.32 7.71 95.34
CA SER A 128 6.02 6.77 94.25
C SER A 128 5.70 7.51 92.95
N GLN A 129 6.05 6.91 91.80
CA GLN A 129 5.70 7.39 90.45
C GLN A 129 4.62 6.47 89.85
N PRO A 130 3.34 6.62 90.26
CA PRO A 130 2.27 5.72 89.79
C PRO A 130 2.01 5.81 88.27
N LEU A 131 2.49 6.87 87.61
CA LEU A 131 2.30 7.13 86.17
C LEU A 131 3.52 6.77 85.31
N ALA A 132 4.59 6.22 85.89
CA ALA A 132 5.83 5.91 85.15
C ALA A 132 5.60 4.97 83.95
N ASN A 133 4.76 3.94 84.10
CA ASN A 133 4.44 3.02 83.01
C ASN A 133 3.71 3.71 81.85
N VAL A 134 2.84 4.67 82.16
CA VAL A 134 2.10 5.44 81.14
C VAL A 134 3.04 6.39 80.41
N ALA A 135 3.95 7.06 81.12
CA ALA A 135 4.98 7.90 80.52
C ALA A 135 5.86 7.10 79.54
N SER A 136 6.31 5.89 79.94
CA SER A 136 7.09 5.00 79.08
C SER A 136 6.36 4.62 77.79
N LEU A 137 5.06 4.31 77.86
CA LEU A 137 4.23 4.02 76.68
C LEU A 137 4.17 5.22 75.72
N PHE A 138 4.04 6.44 76.24
CA PHE A 138 4.06 7.66 75.42
C PHE A 138 5.42 7.90 74.75
N GLY A 139 6.53 7.65 75.47
CA GLY A 139 7.87 7.72 74.90
C GLY A 139 8.10 6.70 73.79
N GLN A 140 7.59 5.48 73.96
CA GLN A 140 7.66 4.44 72.92
C GLN A 140 6.82 4.80 71.69
N MET A 141 5.58 5.28 71.86
CA MET A 141 4.78 5.79 70.73
C MET A 141 5.48 6.94 70.00
N ALA A 142 6.09 7.88 70.73
CA ALA A 142 6.85 8.96 70.12
C ALA A 142 8.11 8.46 69.38
N SER A 143 8.72 7.36 69.84
CA SER A 143 9.82 6.71 69.14
C SER A 143 9.37 5.94 67.90
N ASP A 144 8.19 5.30 67.93
CA ASP A 144 7.63 4.60 66.76
C ASP A 144 7.20 5.59 65.65
N MET A 145 6.86 6.82 66.04
CA MET A 145 6.61 7.92 65.11
C MET A 145 7.90 8.55 64.56
N ASP A 146 9.05 8.27 65.18
CA ASP A 146 10.34 8.77 64.73
C ASP A 146 10.69 8.16 63.35
N GLY A 147 10.96 9.01 62.37
CA GLY A 147 11.23 8.60 61.00
C GLY A 147 10.01 8.37 60.11
N LEU A 148 8.76 8.42 60.63
CA LEU A 148 7.57 8.49 59.76
C LEU A 148 7.57 9.76 58.92
N ASP A 149 7.99 10.89 59.49
CA ASP A 149 8.15 12.16 58.77
C ASP A 149 9.11 12.03 57.58
N THR A 150 10.30 11.47 57.80
CA THR A 150 11.28 11.20 56.75
C THR A 150 10.71 10.31 55.64
N ARG A 151 9.99 9.24 56.01
CA ARG A 151 9.36 8.32 55.03
C ARG A 151 8.27 9.02 54.22
N LEU A 152 7.42 9.81 54.86
CA LEU A 152 6.39 10.59 54.18
C LEU A 152 7.00 11.65 53.26
N GLY A 153 8.11 12.27 53.67
CA GLY A 153 8.89 13.19 52.82
C GLY A 153 9.47 12.52 51.58
N LEU A 154 10.01 11.31 51.71
CA LEU A 154 10.48 10.50 50.56
C LEU A 154 9.32 10.14 49.64
N ILE A 155 8.18 9.67 50.18
CA ILE A 155 6.99 9.36 49.39
C ILE A 155 6.50 10.59 48.62
N ALA A 156 6.47 11.77 49.25
CA ALA A 156 6.09 13.01 48.58
C ALA A 156 7.04 13.35 47.42
N THR A 157 8.34 13.14 47.61
CA THR A 157 9.37 13.37 46.57
C THR A 157 9.23 12.39 45.42
N ASP A 158 9.02 11.10 45.70
CA ASP A 158 8.82 10.07 44.69
C ASP A 158 7.53 10.31 43.88
N LEU A 159 6.46 10.78 44.53
CA LEU A 159 5.22 11.16 43.84
C LEU A 159 5.43 12.36 42.90
N GLU A 160 6.23 13.36 43.30
CA GLU A 160 6.59 14.49 42.45
C GLU A 160 7.45 14.06 41.25
N ALA A 161 8.40 13.13 41.45
CA ALA A 161 9.20 12.57 40.36
C ALA A 161 8.33 11.74 39.39
N ASN A 162 7.46 10.87 39.90
CA ASN A 162 6.54 10.07 39.09
C ASN A 162 5.58 10.95 38.28
N ARG A 163 5.11 12.06 38.86
CA ARG A 163 4.31 13.06 38.16
C ARG A 163 5.03 13.61 36.93
N ALA A 164 6.31 13.99 37.06
CA ALA A 164 7.10 14.52 35.96
C ALA A 164 7.26 13.50 34.82
N VAL A 165 7.55 12.24 35.15
CA VAL A 165 7.65 11.15 34.16
C VAL A 165 6.33 10.89 33.45
N LEU A 166 5.20 10.91 34.17
CA LEU A 166 3.87 10.75 33.56
C LEU A 166 3.53 11.88 32.57
N LEU A 167 3.92 13.12 32.87
CA LEU A 167 3.76 14.24 31.95
C LEU A 167 4.60 14.09 30.67
N GLU A 168 5.85 13.65 30.81
CA GLU A 168 6.72 13.38 29.67
C GLU A 168 6.15 12.26 28.77
N ASN A 169 5.64 11.19 29.40
CA ASN A 169 4.96 10.11 28.69
C ASN A 169 3.69 10.58 27.97
N ALA A 170 2.85 11.40 28.62
CA ALA A 170 1.68 12.00 27.99
C ALA A 170 2.07 12.83 26.75
N GLY A 171 3.13 13.64 26.86
CA GLY A 171 3.67 14.39 25.73
C GLY A 171 4.14 13.50 24.57
N SER A 172 4.81 12.40 24.89
CA SER A 172 5.29 11.42 23.91
C SER A 172 4.15 10.69 23.21
N LEU A 173 3.11 10.29 23.94
CA LEU A 173 1.90 9.66 23.38
C LEU A 173 1.18 10.59 22.41
N ARG A 174 1.00 11.88 22.76
CA ARG A 174 0.42 12.86 21.82
C ARG A 174 1.29 13.11 20.59
N ALA A 175 2.61 13.14 20.76
CA ALA A 175 3.52 13.27 19.63
C ALA A 175 3.41 12.08 18.69
N LEU A 176 3.26 10.86 19.21
CA LEU A 176 3.02 9.66 18.42
C LEU A 176 1.65 9.70 17.73
N GLY A 177 0.58 10.10 18.44
CA GLY A 177 -0.76 10.29 17.87
C GLY A 177 -0.74 11.24 16.67
N ARG A 178 -0.12 12.43 16.82
CA ARG A 178 0.01 13.40 15.71
C ARG A 178 0.82 12.88 14.52
N ARG A 179 1.84 12.03 14.74
CA ARG A 179 2.59 11.40 13.65
C ARG A 179 1.75 10.38 12.91
N LEU A 180 0.93 9.61 13.64
CA LEU A 180 -0.01 8.67 13.04
C LEU A 180 -1.07 9.40 12.22
N ASP A 181 -1.65 10.49 12.75
CA ASP A 181 -2.59 11.34 12.00
C ASP A 181 -1.97 11.88 10.70
N ALA A 182 -0.72 12.37 10.76
CA ALA A 182 -0.03 12.85 9.58
C ALA A 182 0.17 11.74 8.53
N ILE A 183 0.52 10.52 8.95
CA ILE A 183 0.64 9.36 8.05
C ILE A 183 -0.74 9.01 7.46
N ALA A 184 -1.81 9.05 8.27
CA ALA A 184 -3.16 8.80 7.80
C ALA A 184 -3.59 9.83 6.74
N ASP A 185 -3.26 11.11 6.93
CA ASP A 185 -3.52 12.17 5.95
C ASP A 185 -2.67 12.03 4.68
N ASP A 186 -1.40 11.66 4.78
CA ASP A 186 -0.54 11.36 3.61
C ASP A 186 -1.09 10.16 2.80
N LEU A 187 -1.64 9.14 3.49
CA LEU A 187 -2.31 8.02 2.84
C LEU A 187 -3.65 8.43 2.21
N ARG A 188 -4.40 9.34 2.84
CA ARG A 188 -5.71 9.82 2.38
C ARG A 188 -5.61 10.76 1.18
N THR A 189 -4.57 11.60 1.14
CA THR A 189 -4.30 12.54 0.03
C THR A 189 -3.95 11.82 -1.26
N GLY A 190 -3.71 10.51 -1.22
CA GLY A 190 -3.66 9.69 -2.42
C GLY A 190 -2.28 9.60 -3.06
N LEU A 191 -1.21 9.94 -2.33
CA LEU A 191 0.17 9.86 -2.84
C LEU A 191 0.50 8.46 -3.43
N ILE A 192 -0.04 7.41 -2.82
CA ILE A 192 0.06 6.03 -3.32
C ILE A 192 -0.85 5.80 -4.53
N GLN A 193 -2.07 6.33 -4.52
CA GLN A 193 -3.04 6.15 -5.60
C GLN A 193 -2.61 6.85 -6.88
N ASP A 194 -2.03 8.04 -6.77
CA ASP A 194 -1.46 8.79 -7.88
C ASP A 194 -0.26 8.04 -8.47
N SER A 195 0.64 7.54 -7.63
CA SER A 195 1.80 6.74 -8.08
C SER A 195 1.38 5.43 -8.78
N LEU A 196 0.36 4.74 -8.26
CA LEU A 196 -0.17 3.51 -8.89
C LEU A 196 -0.87 3.82 -10.22
N THR A 197 -1.56 4.94 -10.30
CA THR A 197 -2.18 5.41 -11.55
C THR A 197 -1.13 5.69 -12.60
N ASP A 198 -0.06 6.40 -12.23
CA ASP A 198 1.06 6.71 -13.11
C ASP A 198 1.78 5.45 -13.61
N ILE A 199 2.09 4.51 -12.71
CA ILE A 199 2.70 3.22 -13.10
C ILE A 199 1.78 2.45 -14.06
N GLY A 200 0.47 2.45 -13.78
CA GLY A 200 -0.54 1.82 -14.64
C GLY A 200 -0.56 2.42 -16.04
N ILE A 201 -0.52 3.75 -16.15
CA ILE A 201 -0.47 4.48 -17.42
C ILE A 201 0.82 4.14 -18.18
N VAL A 202 1.98 4.17 -17.52
CA VAL A 202 3.28 3.86 -18.14
C VAL A 202 3.30 2.43 -18.69
N LEU A 203 2.82 1.46 -17.92
CA LEU A 203 2.70 0.07 -18.36
C LEU A 203 1.74 -0.08 -19.54
N MET A 204 0.59 0.60 -19.51
CA MET A 204 -0.37 0.58 -20.61
C MET A 204 0.22 1.15 -21.89
N VAL A 205 0.90 2.30 -21.81
CA VAL A 205 1.56 2.93 -22.95
C VAL A 205 2.65 2.01 -23.52
N MET A 206 3.48 1.41 -22.67
CA MET A 206 4.52 0.48 -23.12
C MET A 206 3.94 -0.76 -23.79
N ALA A 207 2.86 -1.32 -23.25
CA ALA A 207 2.18 -2.45 -23.84
C ALA A 207 1.57 -2.10 -25.21
N VAL A 208 0.93 -0.93 -25.34
CA VAL A 208 0.37 -0.46 -26.62
C VAL A 208 1.47 -0.23 -27.66
N VAL A 209 2.60 0.37 -27.28
CA VAL A 209 3.75 0.56 -28.17
C VAL A 209 4.28 -0.79 -28.66
N LEU A 210 4.43 -1.76 -27.76
CA LEU A 210 4.93 -3.09 -28.10
C LEU A 210 3.96 -3.85 -29.02
N VAL A 211 2.65 -3.79 -28.75
CA VAL A 211 1.62 -4.39 -29.62
C VAL A 211 1.57 -3.68 -30.97
N GLY A 212 1.65 -2.35 -31.01
CA GLY A 212 1.67 -1.58 -32.24
C GLY A 212 2.88 -1.91 -33.10
N TRP A 213 4.06 -1.99 -32.50
CA TRP A 213 5.31 -2.36 -33.16
C TRP A 213 5.26 -3.78 -33.74
N ALA A 214 4.68 -4.74 -33.02
CA ALA A 214 4.52 -6.11 -33.49
C ALA A 214 3.40 -6.27 -34.54
N GLY A 215 2.32 -5.50 -34.41
CA GLY A 215 1.15 -5.57 -35.29
C GLY A 215 1.37 -4.96 -36.68
N LEU A 216 2.12 -3.86 -36.76
CA LEU A 216 2.46 -3.16 -38.00
C LEU A 216 3.03 -4.08 -39.11
N PRO A 217 4.09 -4.88 -38.87
CA PRO A 217 4.64 -5.76 -39.89
C PRO A 217 3.69 -6.92 -40.26
N ALA A 218 2.85 -7.38 -39.33
CA ALA A 218 1.87 -8.43 -39.61
C ALA A 218 0.76 -7.94 -40.56
N ILE A 219 0.21 -6.75 -40.30
CA ILE A 219 -0.78 -6.11 -41.18
C ILE A 219 -0.16 -5.81 -42.55
N GLY A 220 1.08 -5.30 -42.57
CA GLY A 220 1.83 -5.05 -43.80
C GLY A 220 1.99 -6.32 -44.65
N ALA A 221 2.41 -7.43 -44.04
CA ALA A 221 2.58 -8.72 -44.72
C ALA A 221 1.25 -9.26 -45.31
N LEU A 222 0.14 -9.14 -44.58
CA LEU A 222 -1.19 -9.55 -45.07
C LEU A 222 -1.67 -8.68 -46.24
N GLY A 223 -1.52 -7.36 -46.13
CA GLY A 223 -1.90 -6.42 -47.19
C GLY A 223 -1.11 -6.67 -48.48
N LEU A 224 0.21 -6.79 -48.38
CA LEU A 224 1.08 -7.11 -49.51
C LEU A 224 0.75 -8.48 -50.13
N GLY A 225 0.50 -9.49 -49.30
CA GLY A 225 0.12 -10.83 -49.75
C GLY A 225 -1.20 -10.86 -50.50
N PHE A 226 -2.21 -10.13 -50.03
CA PHE A 226 -3.52 -10.03 -50.69
C PHE A 226 -3.42 -9.29 -52.03
N TRP A 227 -2.67 -8.18 -52.06
CA TRP A 227 -2.44 -7.40 -53.28
C TRP A 227 -1.74 -8.23 -54.37
N LEU A 228 -0.66 -8.95 -54.04
CA LEU A 228 0.04 -9.82 -54.99
C LEU A 228 -0.89 -10.91 -55.58
N ARG A 229 -1.73 -11.51 -54.74
CA ARG A 229 -2.68 -12.55 -55.18
C ARG A 229 -3.73 -12.00 -56.14
N HIS A 230 -4.21 -10.78 -55.89
CA HIS A 230 -5.17 -10.11 -56.77
C HIS A 230 -4.58 -9.81 -58.14
N GLU A 231 -3.32 -9.34 -58.16
CA GLU A 231 -2.65 -8.96 -59.40
C GLU A 231 -2.31 -10.16 -60.29
N LEU A 232 -1.93 -11.28 -59.68
CA LEU A 232 -1.74 -12.56 -60.39
C LEU A 232 -3.05 -13.08 -61.00
N ARG A 233 -4.18 -12.93 -60.28
CA ARG A 233 -5.52 -13.32 -60.78
C ARG A 233 -6.00 -12.45 -61.94
N ARG A 234 -5.68 -11.15 -61.94
CA ARG A 234 -5.98 -10.24 -63.04
C ARG A 234 -5.20 -10.62 -64.30
N LYS A 235 -3.89 -10.82 -64.17
CA LYS A 235 -3.01 -11.20 -65.30
C LYS A 235 -3.32 -12.60 -65.85
N GLY A 236 -3.71 -13.56 -64.99
CA GLY A 236 -4.10 -14.90 -65.42
C GLY A 236 -5.40 -14.92 -66.24
N ARG A 237 -6.36 -14.04 -65.95
CA ARG A 237 -7.62 -13.93 -66.69
C ARG A 237 -7.44 -13.31 -68.08
N ALA A 238 -6.52 -12.35 -68.21
CA ALA A 238 -6.17 -11.75 -69.50
C ALA A 238 -5.41 -12.71 -70.43
N ALA A 239 -4.81 -13.77 -69.87
CA ALA A 239 -4.03 -14.77 -70.61
C ALA A 239 -4.84 -16.00 -71.02
N VAL A 240 -6.17 -15.98 -70.87
CA VAL A 240 -7.07 -16.92 -71.56
C VAL A 240 -7.65 -16.14 -72.73
N PRO A 241 -7.01 -16.16 -73.91
CA PRO A 241 -7.65 -15.67 -75.11
C PRO A 241 -8.92 -16.49 -75.32
N GLU A 242 -9.91 -15.85 -75.91
CA GLU A 242 -11.23 -16.35 -76.29
C GLU A 242 -11.15 -17.47 -77.36
N ALA A 243 -10.21 -18.41 -77.24
CA ALA A 243 -9.95 -19.51 -78.17
C ALA A 243 -11.07 -20.57 -78.24
N GLY A 244 -12.26 -20.25 -77.71
CA GLY A 244 -13.41 -21.13 -77.61
C GLY A 244 -14.75 -20.46 -77.87
N ARG A 245 -14.81 -19.19 -78.32
CA ARG A 245 -16.01 -18.70 -79.00
C ARG A 245 -15.93 -19.18 -80.45
N TRP A 246 -16.07 -20.49 -80.61
CA TRP A 246 -16.49 -21.06 -81.88
C TRP A 246 -17.93 -20.60 -82.07
N ASP A 247 -18.10 -19.64 -82.97
CA ASP A 247 -19.40 -19.27 -83.52
C ASP A 247 -20.13 -20.56 -83.90
N ALA A 248 -21.16 -20.93 -83.12
CA ALA A 248 -22.12 -21.91 -83.57
C ALA A 248 -22.80 -21.30 -84.80
N PRO A 249 -22.80 -21.98 -85.97
CA PRO A 249 -23.43 -21.43 -87.15
C PRO A 249 -24.94 -21.28 -86.92
N ASP A 250 -25.38 -20.03 -86.81
CA ASP A 250 -26.76 -19.64 -87.06
C ASP A 250 -27.10 -19.98 -88.52
N GLY A 251 -28.08 -20.85 -88.71
CA GLY A 251 -28.80 -20.96 -89.98
C GLY A 251 -28.62 -22.28 -90.74
N ALA A 252 -29.62 -23.15 -90.57
CA ALA A 252 -30.20 -23.84 -91.72
C ALA A 252 -31.73 -23.59 -91.69
N PRO A 253 -32.26 -22.72 -92.57
CA PRO A 253 -33.69 -22.66 -92.90
C PRO A 253 -34.07 -23.76 -93.92
N GLY A 254 -35.36 -24.11 -93.98
CA GLY A 254 -36.16 -24.74 -95.08
C GLY A 254 -35.49 -25.80 -95.99
N GLU A 255 -36.10 -26.93 -96.30
CA GLU A 255 -37.51 -27.27 -96.58
C GLU A 255 -37.77 -28.77 -96.30
#